data_AF-A0A1Q7UCR9-F1
#
_entry.id   AF-A0A1Q7UCR9-F1
#
_cell.length_a   1.000
_cell.length_b   1.000
_cell.length_c   1.000
_cell.angle_alpha   90.00
_cell.angle_beta   90.00
_cell.angle_gamma   90.00
#
_symmetry.space_group_name_H-M   'P 1'
#
loop_
_entity.id
_entity.type
_entity.pdbx_description
1 polymer ?
#
loop_
_entity_poly.entity_id
_entity_poly.type
_entity_poly.pdbx_seq_one_letter_code
_entity_poly.pdbx_strand_id
1 'polypeptide(L)' 'MPLNRKTEPFDHPDWYFEIKWDGFRALAHIEGGACRLISRNDNVFKSFPALNLGLARDFPPSHSH' A
#
# COMPACT_ATOMS: atom_id res chain seq x y z
N MET A 1 14.04 8.63 28.10
CA MET A 1 13.26 9.73 27.53
C MET A 1 11.81 9.57 27.96
N PRO A 2 11.25 10.41 28.85
CA PRO A 2 9.84 10.31 29.19
C PRO A 2 9.00 10.77 27.99
N LEU A 3 7.95 10.03 27.66
CA LEU A 3 6.98 10.44 26.66
C LEU A 3 6.17 11.60 27.24
N ASN A 4 6.28 12.81 26.67
CA ASN A 4 5.39 13.90 27.04
C ASN A 4 4.00 13.60 26.49
N ARG A 5 2.97 13.88 27.29
CA ARG A 5 1.58 13.80 26.83
C ARG A 5 1.14 15.20 26.43
N LYS A 6 0.90 15.42 25.15
CA LYS A 6 0.26 16.64 24.66
C LYS A 6 -1.22 16.63 25.02
N THR A 7 -1.76 17.79 25.38
CA THR A 7 -3.18 18.01 25.72
C THR A 7 -4.07 18.14 24.48
N GLU A 8 -3.48 18.57 23.36
CA GLU A 8 -4.19 18.83 22.11
C GLU A 8 -3.74 17.83 21.01
N PRO A 9 -4.66 17.44 20.11
CA PRO A 9 -4.31 16.66 18.92
C PRO A 9 -3.29 17.39 18.03
N PHE A 10 -2.59 16.65 17.17
CA PHE A 10 -1.75 17.25 16.14
C PHE A 10 -2.61 17.59 14.92
N ASP A 11 -2.50 18.82 14.42
CA ASP A 11 -3.41 19.38 13.41
C ASP A 11 -2.76 20.42 12.48
N HIS A 12 -1.44 20.33 12.27
CA HIS A 12 -0.70 21.29 11.44
C HIS A 12 -1.25 21.35 10.00
N PRO A 13 -1.46 22.53 9.40
CA PRO A 13 -2.11 22.68 8.09
C PRO A 13 -1.34 22.04 6.92
N ASP A 14 -0.02 21.91 7.04
CA ASP A 14 0.83 21.26 6.04
C ASP A 14 0.82 19.72 6.12
N TRP A 15 0.09 19.12 7.08
CA TRP A 15 0.05 17.67 7.24
C TRP A 15 -1.12 17.05 6.49
N TYR A 16 -0.84 15.97 5.75
CA TYR A 16 -1.87 15.13 5.17
C TYR A 16 -2.21 13.99 6.13
N PHE A 17 -3.51 13.76 6.29
CA PHE A 17 -4.05 12.70 7.13
C PHE A 17 -4.77 11.68 6.24
N GLU A 18 -4.48 10.41 6.46
CA GLU A 18 -5.13 9.29 5.77
C GLU A 18 -5.75 8.34 6.79
N ILE A 19 -6.79 7.62 6.37
CA ILE A 19 -7.43 6.59 7.21
C ILE A 19 -6.44 5.46 7.49
N LYS A 20 -6.27 5.12 8.77
CA LYS A 20 -5.57 3.90 9.16
C LYS A 20 -6.50 2.70 8.98
N TRP A 21 -6.36 2.00 7.86
CA TRP A 21 -7.03 0.71 7.64
C TRP A 21 -6.44 -0.39 8.54
N ASP A 22 -7.29 -1.25 9.09
CA ASP A 22 -6.87 -2.45 9.81
C ASP A 22 -6.87 -3.65 8.86
N GLY A 23 -5.68 -4.06 8.44
CA GLY A 23 -5.52 -5.09 7.41
C GLY A 23 -4.06 -5.35 7.07
N PHE A 24 -3.83 -5.98 5.93
CA PHE A 24 -2.49 -6.33 5.47
C PHE A 24 -1.87 -5.19 4.67
N ARG A 25 -0.62 -4.83 5.00
CA ARG A 25 0.20 -3.95 4.18
C ARG A 25 0.88 -4.76 3.08
N ALA A 26 0.77 -4.30 1.83
CA ALA A 26 1.45 -4.88 0.69
C ALA A 26 1.99 -3.81 -0.27
N LEU A 27 3.08 -4.14 -0.97
CA LEU A 27 3.52 -3.47 -2.18
C LEU A 27 3.00 -4.24 -3.39
N ALA A 28 2.40 -3.55 -4.36
CA ALA A 28 1.98 -4.15 -5.62
C ALA A 28 3.10 -4.00 -6.66
N HIS A 29 3.73 -5.11 -7.03
CA HIS A 29 4.71 -5.15 -8.11
C HIS A 29 3.99 -5.58 -9.38
N ILE A 30 3.87 -4.66 -10.34
CA ILE A 30 3.16 -4.87 -11.60
C ILE A 30 4.18 -4.83 -12.75
N GLU A 31 4.35 -5.95 -13.43
CA GLU A 31 5.34 -6.12 -14.49
C GLU A 31 4.84 -7.15 -15.51
N GLY A 32 5.02 -6.89 -16.80
CA GLY A 32 4.67 -7.85 -17.85
C GLY A 32 3.19 -8.27 -17.86
N GLY A 33 2.29 -7.41 -17.38
CA GLY A 33 0.86 -7.72 -17.28
C GLY A 33 0.49 -8.66 -16.12
N ALA A 34 1.38 -8.83 -15.14
CA ALA A 34 1.12 -9.58 -13.92
C ALA A 34 1.35 -8.71 -12.67
N CYS A 35 0.58 -8.95 -11.62
CA CYS A 35 0.73 -8.30 -10.32
C CYS A 35 1.12 -9.31 -9.24
N ARG A 36 2.09 -8.94 -8.40
CA ARG A 36 2.47 -9.66 -7.17
C ARG A 36 2.34 -8.71 -5.98
N LEU A 37 1.57 -9.12 -4.97
CA LEU A 37 1.49 -8.42 -3.69
C LEU A 37 2.57 -8.94 -2.74
N ILE A 38 3.46 -8.05 -2.30
CA ILE A 38 4.58 -8.36 -1.43
C ILE A 38 4.30 -7.76 -0.04
N SER A 39 4.30 -8.61 0.98
CA SER A 39 4.10 -8.19 2.38
C SER A 39 5.26 -7.32 2.90
N ARG A 40 5.06 -6.72 4.07
CA ARG A 40 6.12 -5.97 4.78
C ARG A 40 7.41 -6.78 5.02
N ASN A 41 7.30 -8.10 5.11
CA ASN A 41 8.43 -8.99 5.40
C ASN A 41 8.88 -9.74 4.13
N ASP A 42 8.71 -9.13 2.95
CA ASP A 42 9.13 -9.62 1.63
C ASP A 42 8.51 -10.95 1.15
N ASN A 43 7.50 -11.47 1.86
CA ASN A 43 6.75 -12.64 1.42
C ASN A 43 5.67 -12.27 0.40
N VAL A 44 5.53 -13.08 -0.65
CA VAL A 44 4.46 -12.93 -1.65
C VAL A 44 3.13 -13.47 -1.10
N PHE A 45 2.07 -12.68 -1.17
CA PHE A 45 0.72 -13.12 -0.82
C PHE A 45 0.14 -14.04 -1.89
N LYS A 46 -0.29 -15.23 -1.49
CA LYS A 46 -0.98 -16.21 -2.35
C LYS A 46 -2.51 -16.14 -2.23
N SER A 47 -3.03 -15.49 -1.19
CA SER A 47 -4.45 -15.51 -0.83
C SER A 47 -5.32 -14.51 -1.60
N PHE A 48 -4.74 -13.66 -2.45
CA PHE A 48 -5.46 -12.57 -3.15
C PHE A 48 -5.37 -12.64 -4.68
N PRO A 49 -5.69 -13.78 -5.32
CA PRO A 49 -5.54 -13.93 -6.78
C PRO A 49 -6.45 -12.97 -7.57
N ALA A 50 -7.69 -12.73 -7.12
CA ALA A 50 -8.61 -11.82 -7.80
C ALA A 50 -8.12 -10.37 -7.77
N LEU A 51 -7.53 -9.92 -6.66
CA LEU A 51 -6.96 -8.58 -6.54
C LEU A 51 -5.74 -8.42 -7.44
N ASN A 52 -4.87 -9.44 -7.52
CA ASN A 52 -3.73 -9.41 -8.44
C ASN A 52 -4.19 -9.28 -9.90
N LEU A 53 -5.22 -10.03 -10.30
CA LEU A 53 -5.76 -9.95 -11.67
C LEU A 53 -6.38 -8.57 -11.95
N GLY A 54 -7.13 -8.02 -11.00
CA GLY A 54 -7.70 -6.67 -11.14
C GLY A 54 -6.62 -5.61 -11.30
N LEU A 55 -5.62 -5.59 -10.43
CA LEU A 55 -4.51 -4.64 -10.49
C LEU A 55 -3.71 -4.78 -11.80
N ALA A 56 -3.42 -6.00 -12.25
CA ALA A 56 -2.70 -6.21 -13.50
C ALA A 56 -3.48 -5.69 -14.73
N ARG A 57 -4.82 -5.82 -14.72
CA ARG A 57 -5.69 -5.28 -15.77
C ARG A 57 -5.75 -3.74 -15.73
N ASP A 58 -5.89 -3.17 -14.53
CA ASP A 58 -6.12 -1.74 -14.35
C ASP A 58 -4.83 -0.92 -14.51
N PHE A 59 -3.66 -1.56 -14.37
CA PHE A 59 -2.34 -0.99 -14.62
C PHE A 59 -1.62 -1.77 -15.73
N PRO A 60 -2.04 -1.64 -17.00
CA PRO A 60 -1.41 -2.34 -18.11
C PRO A 60 0.06 -1.90 -18.29
N PRO A 61 0.90 -2.74 -18.94
CA PRO A 61 2.27 -2.34 -19.24
C PRO A 61 2.26 -1.03 -20.02
N SER A 62 2.99 -0.04 -19.51
CA SER A 62 3.22 1.21 -20.24
C SER A 62 3.77 0.86 -21.60
N HIS A 63 3.06 1.24 -22.66
CA HIS A 63 3.58 1.12 -24.01
C HIS A 63 4.82 2.02 -24.05
N SER A 64 5.98 1.42 -24.27
CA SER A 64 7.21 2.14 -24.55
C SER A 64 6.91 3.07 -25.72
N HIS A 65 6.88 4.38 -25.48
CA HIS A 65 7.07 5.37 -26.54
C HIS A 65 8.55 5.36 -26.96
#